data_AF-A0A2P2EBH9-F1
#
_entry.id   AF-A0A2P2EBH9-F1
#
_cell.length_a   1.000
_cell.length_b   1.000
_cell.length_c   1.000
_cell.angle_alpha   90.00
_cell.angle_beta   90.00
_cell.angle_gamma   90.00
#
_symmetry.space_group_name_H-M   'P 1'
#
loop_
_entity.id
_entity.type
_entity.pdbx_description
1 polymer ?
#
loop_
_entity_poly.entity_id
_entity_poly.type
_entity_poly.pdbx_seq_one_letter_code
_entity_poly.pdbx_strand_id
1 'polypeptide(L)'
;MESRALPPGWPRHFAAQIDQYLSGQSRRANSEARFRTILAAVLQEWADVGFLRANISAIAERARVSTATLYRLFPSRETLNLEALAFGHVILMQAMETRPRHPNLLRNLVHMVNHYTEILCERHFRQFSLGQTFMVRQDADQREEASRIAFSGHRALHGLWIDEVRRLIDEGFLRDGDVDHMMFRLIGPIEARALHWYQAGRGYYQPSKSWLHEGVDVVEGFFAVYGTRKYKIFRDTYSWDWNNLAAVSASFRDPPVRIAGGIQRWDSLPHIGQLEQALAQKAVPQDFIVFVFRELKAMSSRTNNRLDPTNRRNRILAAAIHENFERGFENLSIAGIARRAGVSTATLYRVFGDDRSLYDEAHMLGLSFFCAWVAQDSPQVNPIARMADYLIRPLLTYMDPRSLRLGSIQFGLIARTEEGEVLPTSPLLIRYIYGFWDRRFARLRAENFLSEPTSWKMIMDVFGPVQSMSWGLKSNSGQTWLPSTSWYEVCWRVAEDFFQLYGTPHFHACLQKHGWNKELPGFNS
;
A
#
# COMPACT_ATOMS: atom_id res chain seq x y z
N MET A 1 6.38 20.39 -7.64
CA MET A 1 6.50 19.93 -6.24
C MET A 1 7.79 19.14 -6.19
N GLU A 2 8.87 19.72 -5.68
CA GLU A 2 10.17 19.02 -5.61
C GLU A 2 10.02 17.82 -4.67
N SER A 3 10.10 16.61 -5.21
CA SER A 3 10.28 15.43 -4.37
C SER A 3 11.67 15.55 -3.74
N ARG A 4 11.71 15.99 -2.49
CA ARG A 4 12.96 16.01 -1.75
C ARG A 4 13.25 14.58 -1.30
N ALA A 5 14.40 14.06 -1.72
CA ALA A 5 14.99 12.86 -1.15
C ALA A 5 14.95 12.93 0.39
N LEU A 6 14.92 11.76 1.05
CA LEU A 6 15.04 11.71 2.50
C LEU A 6 16.26 12.51 2.97
N PRO A 7 16.19 13.16 4.14
CA PRO A 7 17.28 14.01 4.62
C PRO A 7 18.62 13.25 4.65
N PRO A 8 19.74 13.90 4.32
CA PRO A 8 21.07 13.33 4.54
C PRO A 8 21.20 12.86 5.99
N GLY A 9 21.60 11.60 6.20
CA GLY A 9 21.73 11.01 7.55
C GLY A 9 20.51 10.24 8.05
N TRP A 10 19.50 9.97 7.20
CA TRP A 10 18.45 9.00 7.54
C TRP A 10 19.05 7.64 7.97
N PRO A 11 18.53 6.95 8.99
CA PRO A 11 19.01 5.65 9.41
C PRO A 11 19.09 4.64 8.26
N ARG A 12 20.13 3.80 8.26
CA ARG A 12 20.45 2.85 7.19
C ARG A 12 20.49 1.42 7.72
N HIS A 13 19.41 0.91 8.27
CA HIS A 13 19.35 -0.41 8.90
C HIS A 13 19.44 -1.53 7.88
N PHE A 14 18.61 -1.51 6.83
CA PHE A 14 18.62 -2.52 5.77
C PHE A 14 19.90 -2.39 4.93
N ALA A 15 20.26 -1.16 4.57
CA ALA A 15 21.47 -0.89 3.80
C ALA A 15 22.77 -1.26 4.55
N ALA A 16 22.83 -1.04 5.86
CA ALA A 16 24.01 -1.42 6.66
C ALA A 16 24.26 -2.94 6.64
N GLN A 17 23.20 -3.76 6.64
CA GLN A 17 23.38 -5.21 6.51
C GLN A 17 23.99 -5.57 5.14
N ILE A 18 23.53 -4.94 4.05
CA ILE A 18 24.12 -5.13 2.71
C ILE A 18 25.60 -4.73 2.71
N ASP A 19 25.92 -3.57 3.27
CA ASP A 19 27.29 -3.05 3.37
C ASP A 19 28.21 -4.01 4.17
N GLN A 20 27.69 -4.68 5.20
CA GLN A 20 28.44 -5.71 5.94
C GLN A 20 28.82 -6.91 5.07
N TYR A 21 27.90 -7.43 4.24
CA TYR A 21 28.21 -8.54 3.32
C TYR A 21 29.15 -8.12 2.19
N LEU A 22 29.08 -6.88 1.72
CA LEU A 22 29.98 -6.35 0.70
C LEU A 22 31.40 -6.09 1.24
N SER A 23 31.52 -5.67 2.50
CA SER A 23 32.81 -5.37 3.15
C SER A 23 33.51 -6.59 3.76
N GLY A 24 32.77 -7.62 4.17
CA GLY A 24 33.26 -8.84 4.82
C GLY A 24 34.10 -9.79 3.93
N GLN A 25 34.67 -9.31 2.84
CA GLN A 25 35.46 -10.12 1.90
C GLN A 25 36.82 -10.52 2.48
N SER A 26 36.88 -11.67 3.14
CA SER A 26 38.16 -12.34 3.45
C SER A 26 38.77 -12.95 2.18
N ARG A 27 40.11 -12.86 2.03
CA ARG A 27 40.88 -13.49 0.92
C ARG A 27 40.71 -15.02 0.84
N ARG A 28 40.09 -15.66 1.86
CA ARG A 28 39.64 -17.07 1.87
C ARG A 28 38.14 -17.18 2.18
N ALA A 29 37.29 -16.39 1.52
CA ALA A 29 35.85 -16.58 1.61
C ALA A 29 35.48 -18.00 1.13
N ASN A 30 34.81 -18.77 1.99
CA ASN A 30 34.20 -20.05 1.60
C ASN A 30 33.10 -19.79 0.54
N SER A 31 32.64 -20.86 -0.13
CA SER A 31 31.65 -20.76 -1.20
C SER A 31 30.38 -20.02 -0.78
N GLU A 32 29.94 -20.21 0.47
CA GLU A 32 28.76 -19.56 1.05
C GLU A 32 28.93 -18.04 1.21
N ALA A 33 30.06 -17.58 1.75
CA ALA A 33 30.33 -16.16 1.90
C ALA A 33 30.39 -15.45 0.54
N ARG A 34 30.97 -16.10 -0.47
CA ARG A 34 30.95 -15.60 -1.86
C ARG A 34 29.53 -15.53 -2.42
N PHE A 35 28.72 -16.56 -2.19
CA PHE A 35 27.33 -16.61 -2.60
C PHE A 35 26.54 -15.42 -2.04
N ARG A 36 26.63 -15.18 -0.72
CA ARG A 36 25.96 -14.04 -0.06
C ARG A 36 26.49 -12.68 -0.53
N THR A 37 27.79 -12.56 -0.82
CA THR A 37 28.38 -11.34 -1.39
C THR A 37 27.75 -11.00 -2.75
N ILE A 38 27.54 -12.01 -3.60
CA ILE A 38 26.88 -11.82 -4.91
C ILE A 38 25.44 -11.35 -4.69
N LEU A 39 24.68 -11.99 -3.80
CA LEU A 39 23.30 -11.58 -3.53
C LEU A 39 23.20 -10.17 -2.92
N ALA A 40 24.13 -9.80 -2.02
CA ALA A 40 24.24 -8.43 -1.53
C ALA A 40 24.53 -7.42 -2.65
N ALA A 41 25.36 -7.80 -3.63
CA ALA A 41 25.64 -6.97 -4.80
C ALA A 41 24.42 -6.80 -5.72
N VAL A 42 23.54 -7.81 -5.80
CA VAL A 42 22.24 -7.73 -6.49
C VAL A 42 21.32 -6.73 -5.80
N LEU A 43 21.15 -6.84 -4.48
CA LEU A 43 20.30 -5.92 -3.71
C LEU A 43 20.80 -4.48 -3.76
N GLN A 44 22.13 -4.29 -3.74
CA GLN A 44 22.73 -2.97 -3.93
C GLN A 44 22.47 -2.43 -5.35
N GLU A 45 22.57 -3.27 -6.39
CA GLU A 45 22.22 -2.86 -7.75
C GLU A 45 20.76 -2.40 -7.86
N TRP A 46 19.85 -3.16 -7.24
CA TRP A 46 18.43 -2.79 -7.22
C TRP A 46 18.22 -1.46 -6.50
N ALA A 47 18.93 -1.21 -5.40
CA ALA A 47 18.88 0.07 -4.71
C ALA A 47 19.39 1.22 -5.59
N ASP A 48 20.49 1.01 -6.32
CA ASP A 48 21.15 2.05 -7.10
C ASP A 48 20.34 2.43 -8.35
N VAL A 49 19.94 1.44 -9.15
CA VAL A 49 19.34 1.68 -10.48
C VAL A 49 17.89 1.22 -10.59
N GLY A 50 17.38 0.45 -9.62
CA GLY A 50 16.05 -0.16 -9.66
C GLY A 50 16.06 -1.56 -10.30
N PHE A 51 15.12 -2.40 -9.86
CA PHE A 51 15.02 -3.82 -10.25
C PHE A 51 15.05 -4.06 -11.77
N LEU A 52 14.24 -3.32 -12.54
CA LEU A 52 14.13 -3.51 -14.00
C LEU A 52 15.39 -3.06 -14.76
N ARG A 53 16.16 -2.10 -14.21
CA ARG A 53 17.37 -1.55 -14.85
C ARG A 53 18.65 -2.24 -14.39
N ALA A 54 18.57 -3.13 -13.39
CA ALA A 54 19.71 -3.82 -12.83
C ALA A 54 20.50 -4.61 -13.90
N ASN A 55 21.84 -4.52 -13.83
CA ASN A 55 22.74 -5.07 -14.85
C ASN A 55 23.65 -6.18 -14.28
N ILE A 56 23.71 -7.34 -14.97
CA ILE A 56 24.53 -8.51 -14.55
C ILE A 56 26.03 -8.18 -14.49
N SER A 57 26.56 -7.38 -15.41
CA SER A 57 27.96 -6.97 -15.41
C SER A 57 28.29 -6.08 -14.22
N ALA A 58 27.42 -5.12 -13.89
CA ALA A 58 27.58 -4.26 -12.71
C ALA A 58 27.51 -5.07 -11.41
N ILE A 59 26.60 -6.06 -11.34
CA ILE A 59 26.52 -6.99 -10.21
C ILE A 59 27.82 -7.80 -10.07
N ALA A 60 28.34 -8.35 -11.17
CA ALA A 60 29.57 -9.13 -11.17
C ALA A 60 30.78 -8.30 -10.74
N GLU A 61 30.90 -7.07 -11.25
CA GLU A 61 31.93 -6.10 -10.86
C GLU A 61 31.87 -5.77 -9.36
N ARG A 62 30.67 -5.42 -8.86
CA ARG A 62 30.46 -5.10 -7.44
C ARG A 62 30.79 -6.30 -6.53
N ALA A 63 30.42 -7.51 -6.95
CA ALA A 63 30.76 -8.74 -6.25
C ALA A 63 32.22 -9.20 -6.46
N ARG A 64 32.99 -8.52 -7.33
CA ARG A 64 34.36 -8.87 -7.72
C ARG A 64 34.51 -10.30 -8.24
N VAL A 65 33.56 -10.71 -9.08
CA VAL A 65 33.57 -12.00 -9.77
C VAL A 65 33.43 -11.80 -11.28
N SER A 66 33.80 -12.80 -12.07
CA SER A 66 33.47 -12.80 -13.50
C SER A 66 31.99 -13.10 -13.72
N THR A 67 31.41 -12.57 -14.80
CA THR A 67 30.06 -12.94 -15.25
C THR A 67 29.93 -14.46 -15.45
N ALA A 68 30.98 -15.12 -15.95
CA ALA A 68 31.03 -16.58 -16.06
C ALA A 68 30.91 -17.29 -14.69
N THR A 69 31.51 -16.74 -13.63
CA THR A 69 31.34 -17.27 -12.27
C THR A 69 29.91 -17.09 -11.77
N LEU A 70 29.30 -15.95 -12.11
CA LEU A 70 27.91 -15.65 -11.77
C LEU A 70 26.95 -16.65 -12.43
N TYR A 71 27.06 -16.86 -13.75
CA TYR A 71 26.23 -17.84 -14.47
C TYR A 71 26.49 -19.30 -14.04
N ARG A 72 27.68 -19.62 -13.56
CA ARG A 72 27.97 -20.95 -13.00
C ARG A 72 27.26 -21.20 -11.67
N LEU A 73 27.07 -20.17 -10.85
CA LEU A 73 26.39 -20.26 -9.55
C LEU A 73 24.87 -20.05 -9.67
N PHE A 74 24.47 -19.20 -10.61
CA PHE A 74 23.09 -18.82 -10.87
C PHE A 74 22.83 -19.00 -12.38
N PRO A 75 22.31 -20.16 -12.80
CA PRO A 75 22.20 -20.51 -14.21
C PRO A 75 21.39 -19.52 -15.06
N SER A 76 20.53 -18.73 -14.41
CA SER A 76 19.65 -17.76 -15.05
C SER A 76 19.55 -16.48 -14.21
N ARG A 77 19.12 -15.38 -14.84
CA ARG A 77 18.85 -14.11 -14.13
C ARG A 77 17.68 -14.27 -13.18
N GLU A 78 16.73 -15.11 -13.56
CA GLU A 78 15.53 -15.48 -12.82
C GLU A 78 15.93 -16.17 -11.51
N THR A 79 16.79 -17.19 -11.57
CA THR A 79 17.33 -17.87 -10.38
C THR A 79 18.09 -16.88 -9.50
N LEU A 80 18.96 -16.03 -10.07
CA LEU A 80 19.68 -15.01 -9.31
C LEU A 80 18.72 -14.06 -8.56
N ASN A 81 17.65 -13.61 -9.21
CA ASN A 81 16.66 -12.72 -8.63
C ASN A 81 15.86 -13.40 -7.50
N LEU A 82 15.47 -14.66 -7.66
CA LEU A 82 14.75 -15.43 -6.63
C LEU A 82 15.63 -15.66 -5.39
N GLU A 83 16.90 -16.00 -5.59
CA GLU A 83 17.87 -16.13 -4.49
C GLU A 83 18.10 -14.78 -3.80
N ALA A 84 18.22 -13.69 -4.57
CA ALA A 84 18.33 -12.34 -4.01
C ALA A 84 17.07 -11.91 -3.25
N LEU A 85 15.88 -12.30 -3.71
CA LEU A 85 14.62 -12.07 -3.02
C LEU A 85 14.60 -12.78 -1.65
N ALA A 86 14.97 -14.07 -1.62
CA ALA A 86 15.05 -14.83 -0.39
C ALA A 86 16.08 -14.22 0.58
N PHE A 87 17.24 -13.83 0.06
CA PHE A 87 18.28 -13.18 0.86
C PHE A 87 17.86 -11.80 1.37
N GLY A 88 17.12 -11.02 0.59
CA GLY A 88 16.59 -9.73 1.03
C GLY A 88 15.64 -9.85 2.24
N HIS A 89 14.89 -10.95 2.36
CA HIS A 89 14.14 -11.22 3.59
C HIS A 89 15.04 -11.58 4.78
N VAL A 90 16.15 -12.29 4.57
CA VAL A 90 17.15 -12.51 5.63
C VAL A 90 17.72 -11.16 6.10
N ILE A 91 18.07 -10.28 5.15
CA ILE A 91 18.55 -8.92 5.45
C ILE A 91 17.50 -8.12 6.24
N LEU A 92 16.22 -8.21 5.87
CA LEU A 92 15.14 -7.55 6.59
C LEU A 92 15.05 -8.01 8.05
N MET A 93 15.13 -9.32 8.29
CA MET A 93 15.09 -9.87 9.65
C MET A 93 16.30 -9.42 10.47
N GLN A 94 17.51 -9.46 9.89
CA GLN A 94 18.72 -8.95 10.52
C GLN A 94 18.61 -7.46 10.84
N ALA A 95 18.06 -6.65 9.92
CA ALA A 95 17.80 -5.23 10.17
C ALA A 95 16.82 -5.04 11.35
N MET A 96 15.74 -5.81 11.42
CA MET A 96 14.79 -5.75 12.54
C MET A 96 15.40 -6.15 13.89
N GLU A 97 16.39 -7.04 13.92
CA GLU A 97 17.09 -7.46 15.13
C GLU A 97 17.97 -6.36 15.74
N THR A 98 18.44 -5.41 14.93
CA THR A 98 19.26 -4.27 15.39
C THR A 98 18.48 -3.20 16.17
N ARG A 99 17.16 -3.36 16.32
CA ARG A 99 16.30 -2.38 16.98
C ARG A 99 16.75 -2.08 18.41
N PRO A 100 16.66 -0.82 18.87
CA PRO A 100 16.84 -0.49 20.28
C PRO A 100 15.81 -1.24 21.15
N ARG A 101 16.27 -1.82 22.27
CA ARG A 101 15.40 -2.45 23.27
C ARG A 101 15.31 -1.56 24.51
N HIS A 102 14.16 -1.57 25.16
CA HIS A 102 13.95 -0.79 26.37
C HIS A 102 13.21 -1.60 27.46
N PRO A 103 13.58 -1.50 28.75
CA PRO A 103 12.92 -2.24 29.83
C PRO A 103 11.42 -1.89 29.99
N ASN A 104 11.07 -0.62 29.79
CA ASN A 104 9.66 -0.20 29.71
C ASN A 104 9.04 -0.69 28.38
N LEU A 105 8.00 -1.51 28.49
CA LEU A 105 7.35 -2.18 27.36
C LEU A 105 6.69 -1.23 26.37
N LEU A 106 6.09 -0.14 26.84
CA LEU A 106 5.45 0.84 25.97
C LEU A 106 6.52 1.56 25.14
N ARG A 107 7.65 1.91 25.77
CA ARG A 107 8.79 2.50 25.07
C ARG A 107 9.41 1.51 24.09
N ASN A 108 9.50 0.25 24.48
CA ASN A 108 10.00 -0.82 23.62
C ASN A 108 9.13 -0.97 22.36
N LEU A 109 7.80 -0.92 22.51
CA LEU A 109 6.88 -1.00 21.38
C LEU A 109 6.99 0.23 20.47
N VAL A 110 7.09 1.44 21.03
CA VAL A 110 7.35 2.67 20.25
C VAL A 110 8.67 2.55 19.47
N HIS A 111 9.75 2.10 20.10
CA HIS A 111 11.03 1.88 19.41
C HIS A 111 10.94 0.83 18.32
N MET A 112 10.18 -0.25 18.53
CA MET A 112 9.95 -1.28 17.51
C MET A 112 9.18 -0.71 16.31
N VAL A 113 8.12 0.07 16.54
CA VAL A 113 7.35 0.73 15.49
C VAL A 113 8.19 1.77 14.74
N ASN A 114 8.95 2.60 15.44
CA ASN A 114 9.82 3.60 14.81
C ASN A 114 10.94 2.93 13.99
N HIS A 115 11.61 1.92 14.54
CA HIS A 115 12.68 1.19 13.83
C HIS A 115 12.15 0.53 12.55
N TYR A 116 10.97 -0.09 12.63
CA TYR A 116 10.30 -0.64 11.45
C TYR A 116 9.98 0.44 10.42
N THR A 117 9.46 1.58 10.87
CA THR A 117 9.16 2.74 10.02
C THR A 117 10.40 3.25 9.28
N GLU A 118 11.54 3.33 9.98
CA GLU A 118 12.82 3.74 9.41
C GLU A 118 13.23 2.80 8.27
N ILE A 119 13.14 1.48 8.48
CA ILE A 119 13.39 0.46 7.44
C ILE A 119 12.43 0.64 6.25
N LEU A 120 11.13 0.81 6.50
CA LEU A 120 10.14 1.00 5.42
C LEU A 120 10.39 2.27 4.59
N CYS A 121 11.05 3.27 5.18
CA CYS A 121 11.41 4.51 4.51
C CYS A 121 12.72 4.40 3.71
N GLU A 122 13.60 3.44 4.04
CA GLU A 122 14.89 3.29 3.37
C GLU A 122 14.75 2.96 1.88
N ARG A 123 15.55 3.65 1.06
CA ARG A 123 15.66 3.43 -0.39
C ARG A 123 15.90 1.96 -0.73
N HIS A 124 16.88 1.33 -0.08
CA HIS A 124 17.25 -0.06 -0.34
C HIS A 124 16.09 -1.01 -0.11
N PHE A 125 15.36 -0.85 1.00
CA PHE A 125 14.20 -1.67 1.29
C PHE A 125 13.05 -1.40 0.31
N ARG A 126 12.80 -0.14 -0.06
CA ARG A 126 11.76 0.21 -1.05
C ARG A 126 12.03 -0.38 -2.42
N GLN A 127 13.27 -0.34 -2.89
CA GLN A 127 13.65 -0.97 -4.16
C GLN A 127 13.58 -2.49 -4.09
N PHE A 128 13.99 -3.09 -2.97
CA PHE A 128 13.78 -4.52 -2.71
C PHE A 128 12.28 -4.89 -2.78
N SER A 129 11.43 -4.15 -2.06
CA SER A 129 9.98 -4.37 -2.01
C SER A 129 9.30 -4.15 -3.37
N LEU A 130 9.75 -3.18 -4.17
CA LEU A 130 9.32 -3.04 -5.55
C LEU A 130 9.72 -4.25 -6.40
N GLY A 131 10.99 -4.67 -6.35
CA GLY A 131 11.45 -5.87 -7.07
C GLY A 131 10.60 -7.11 -6.74
N GLN A 132 10.34 -7.33 -5.45
CA GLN A 132 9.42 -8.37 -4.99
C GLN A 132 8.02 -8.23 -5.58
N THR A 133 7.44 -7.02 -5.56
CA THR A 133 6.11 -6.70 -6.12
C THR A 133 6.03 -7.04 -7.62
N PHE A 134 7.11 -6.83 -8.37
CA PHE A 134 7.20 -7.24 -9.78
C PHE A 134 7.26 -8.74 -9.93
N MET A 135 8.18 -9.41 -9.22
CA MET A 135 8.39 -10.85 -9.36
C MET A 135 7.12 -11.66 -9.06
N VAL A 136 6.33 -11.27 -8.05
CA VAL A 136 5.05 -11.95 -7.73
C VAL A 136 3.93 -11.70 -8.75
N ARG A 137 4.19 -10.92 -9.81
CA ARG A 137 3.25 -10.59 -10.89
C ARG A 137 3.71 -11.05 -12.28
N GLN A 138 4.88 -11.69 -12.38
CA GLN A 138 5.38 -12.24 -13.63
C GLN A 138 4.60 -13.50 -14.06
N ASP A 139 5.10 -14.18 -15.09
CA ASP A 139 4.53 -15.43 -15.60
C ASP A 139 4.39 -16.50 -14.51
N ALA A 140 3.48 -17.46 -14.73
CA ALA A 140 2.94 -18.35 -13.70
C ALA A 140 4.01 -19.03 -12.83
N ASP A 141 5.02 -19.64 -13.46
CA ASP A 141 6.04 -20.43 -12.76
C ASP A 141 6.95 -19.55 -11.88
N GLN A 142 7.40 -18.41 -12.40
CA GLN A 142 8.22 -17.45 -11.65
C GLN A 142 7.43 -16.81 -10.52
N ARG A 143 6.16 -16.49 -10.80
CA ARG A 143 5.24 -15.91 -9.84
C ARG A 143 5.00 -16.86 -8.67
N GLU A 144 4.83 -18.15 -8.90
CA GLU A 144 4.57 -19.13 -7.83
C GLU A 144 5.74 -19.16 -6.85
N GLU A 145 6.96 -19.31 -7.35
CA GLU A 145 8.16 -19.39 -6.53
C GLU A 145 8.46 -18.07 -5.81
N ALA A 146 8.35 -16.94 -6.51
CA ALA A 146 8.48 -15.62 -5.89
C ALA A 146 7.44 -15.40 -4.79
N SER A 147 6.19 -15.83 -5.02
CA SER A 147 5.11 -15.71 -4.03
C SER A 147 5.38 -16.58 -2.79
N ARG A 148 5.94 -17.78 -2.97
CA ARG A 148 6.32 -18.68 -1.88
C ARG A 148 7.42 -18.06 -1.01
N ILE A 149 8.47 -17.52 -1.63
CA ILE A 149 9.57 -16.84 -0.93
C ILE A 149 9.05 -15.60 -0.19
N ALA A 150 8.31 -14.74 -0.89
CA ALA A 150 7.77 -13.50 -0.34
C ALA A 150 6.82 -13.75 0.84
N PHE A 151 5.95 -14.76 0.73
CA PHE A 151 5.05 -15.14 1.80
C PHE A 151 5.78 -15.70 3.02
N SER A 152 6.83 -16.50 2.82
CA SER A 152 7.67 -17.00 3.91
C SER A 152 8.34 -15.85 4.69
N GLY A 153 8.96 -14.92 3.96
CA GLY A 153 9.59 -13.74 4.58
C GLY A 153 8.59 -12.83 5.29
N HIS A 154 7.41 -12.64 4.70
CA HIS A 154 6.32 -11.89 5.32
C HIS A 154 5.83 -12.55 6.62
N ARG A 155 5.65 -13.89 6.62
CA ARG A 155 5.26 -14.64 7.81
C ARG A 155 6.29 -14.52 8.93
N ALA A 156 7.59 -14.54 8.60
CA ALA A 156 8.66 -14.36 9.58
C ALA A 156 8.62 -12.97 10.21
N LEU A 157 8.45 -11.91 9.41
CA LEU A 157 8.32 -10.54 9.90
C LEU A 157 7.06 -10.38 10.79
N HIS A 158 5.93 -10.91 10.36
CA HIS A 158 4.68 -10.88 11.13
C HIS A 158 4.77 -11.67 12.42
N GLY A 159 5.51 -12.78 12.43
CA GLY A 159 5.82 -13.54 13.65
C GLY A 159 6.41 -12.66 14.76
N LEU A 160 7.35 -11.76 14.42
CA LEU A 160 7.92 -10.82 15.40
C LEU A 160 6.88 -9.89 16.04
N TRP A 161 5.88 -9.47 15.27
CA TRP A 161 4.80 -8.60 15.76
C TRP A 161 3.78 -9.37 16.58
N ILE A 162 3.38 -10.55 16.10
CA ILE A 162 2.47 -11.46 16.79
C ILE A 162 3.05 -11.84 18.16
N ASP A 163 4.34 -12.17 18.22
CA ASP A 163 5.02 -12.51 19.47
C ASP A 163 5.06 -11.32 20.45
N GLU A 164 5.29 -10.10 19.97
CA GLU A 164 5.26 -8.90 20.83
C GLU A 164 3.85 -8.59 21.33
N VAL A 165 2.82 -8.72 20.49
CA VAL A 165 1.42 -8.54 20.91
C VAL A 165 1.03 -9.60 21.95
N ARG A 166 1.37 -10.88 21.72
CA ARG A 166 1.12 -11.97 22.68
C ARG A 166 1.82 -11.72 24.01
N ARG A 167 3.08 -11.31 23.99
CA ARG A 167 3.82 -10.95 25.20
C ARG A 167 3.10 -9.86 26.00
N LEU A 168 2.57 -8.84 25.33
CA LEU A 168 1.80 -7.77 26.00
C LEU A 168 0.44 -8.24 26.55
N ILE A 169 -0.20 -9.25 25.93
CA ILE A 169 -1.39 -9.92 26.45
C ILE A 169 -1.03 -10.76 27.69
N ASP A 170 0.02 -11.58 27.62
CA ASP A 170 0.48 -12.44 28.71
C ASP A 170 0.91 -11.63 29.93
N GLU A 171 1.56 -10.48 29.70
CA GLU A 171 1.89 -9.53 30.75
C GLU A 171 0.70 -8.69 31.21
N GLY A 172 -0.50 -8.91 30.66
CA GLY A 172 -1.76 -8.29 31.08
C GLY A 172 -1.90 -6.82 30.71
N PHE A 173 -1.09 -6.28 29.80
CA PHE A 173 -1.18 -4.90 29.31
C PHE A 173 -2.25 -4.73 28.23
N LEU A 174 -2.51 -5.77 27.46
CA LEU A 174 -3.56 -5.84 26.44
C LEU A 174 -4.65 -6.83 26.85
N ARG A 175 -5.87 -6.58 26.38
CA ARG A 175 -6.97 -7.55 26.47
C ARG A 175 -6.68 -8.71 25.52
N ASP A 176 -7.15 -9.89 25.89
CA ASP A 176 -7.16 -11.05 24.98
C ASP A 176 -8.08 -10.77 23.78
N GLY A 177 -7.74 -11.30 22.61
CA GLY A 177 -8.42 -11.00 21.35
C GLY A 177 -7.76 -11.60 20.11
N ASP A 178 -8.26 -11.21 18.94
CA ASP A 178 -7.70 -11.61 17.65
C ASP A 178 -6.35 -10.93 17.42
N VAL A 179 -5.27 -11.69 17.61
CA VAL A 179 -3.89 -11.18 17.54
C VAL A 179 -3.53 -10.69 16.14
N ASP A 180 -4.06 -11.30 15.07
CA ASP A 180 -3.80 -10.85 13.70
C ASP A 180 -4.42 -9.46 13.51
N HIS A 181 -5.68 -9.30 13.90
CA HIS A 181 -6.38 -8.00 13.84
C HIS A 181 -5.64 -6.93 14.65
N MET A 182 -5.23 -7.25 15.88
CA MET A 182 -4.46 -6.34 16.74
C MET A 182 -3.11 -5.95 16.10
N MET A 183 -2.39 -6.90 15.53
CA MET A 183 -1.14 -6.63 14.80
C MET A 183 -1.38 -5.65 13.64
N PHE A 184 -2.37 -5.91 12.79
CA PHE A 184 -2.66 -5.03 11.66
C PHE A 184 -3.16 -3.64 12.08
N ARG A 185 -3.88 -3.56 13.21
CA ARG A 185 -4.24 -2.28 13.82
C ARG A 185 -3.01 -1.49 14.27
N LEU A 186 -1.99 -2.17 14.78
CA LEU A 186 -0.72 -1.58 15.21
C LEU A 186 0.16 -1.15 14.03
N ILE A 187 0.42 -2.03 13.05
CA ILE A 187 1.41 -1.73 11.99
C ILE A 187 0.80 -1.07 10.75
N GLY A 188 -0.49 -1.29 10.51
CA GLY A 188 -1.16 -0.88 9.27
C GLY A 188 -1.10 0.62 8.97
N PRO A 189 -1.35 1.51 9.94
CA PRO A 189 -1.22 2.95 9.71
C PRO A 189 0.21 3.38 9.33
N ILE A 190 1.23 2.69 9.81
CA ILE A 190 2.63 2.97 9.46
C ILE A 190 2.96 2.46 8.07
N GLU A 191 2.59 1.21 7.75
CA GLU A 191 2.79 0.65 6.41
C GLU A 191 2.07 1.47 5.34
N ALA A 192 0.84 1.91 5.62
CA ALA A 192 0.05 2.76 4.75
C ALA A 192 0.76 4.07 4.36
N ARG A 193 1.42 4.71 5.33
CA ARG A 193 2.16 5.97 5.13
C ARG A 193 3.55 5.75 4.56
N ALA A 194 4.30 4.76 5.05
CA ALA A 194 5.71 4.60 4.72
C ALA A 194 5.93 3.85 3.40
N LEU A 195 5.32 2.67 3.27
CA LEU A 195 5.54 1.76 2.17
C LEU A 195 4.46 1.89 1.10
N HIS A 196 3.19 1.76 1.48
CA HIS A 196 2.10 1.73 0.52
C HIS A 196 1.88 3.07 -0.19
N TRP A 197 2.16 4.18 0.50
CA TRP A 197 2.18 5.50 -0.11
C TRP A 197 3.17 5.56 -1.29
N TYR A 198 4.38 5.07 -1.05
CA TYR A 198 5.44 5.01 -2.07
C TYR A 198 5.07 4.04 -3.20
N GLN A 199 4.63 2.82 -2.86
CA GLN A 199 4.20 1.81 -3.84
C GLN A 199 2.93 2.19 -4.62
N ALA A 200 2.19 3.21 -4.17
CA ALA A 200 1.10 3.80 -4.92
C ALA A 200 1.57 4.90 -5.90
N GLY A 201 2.88 5.16 -6.01
CA GLY A 201 3.46 6.17 -6.89
C GLY A 201 3.32 7.60 -6.38
N ARG A 202 3.12 7.79 -5.07
CA ARG A 202 2.84 9.10 -4.45
C ARG A 202 4.10 9.81 -3.93
N GLY A 203 5.28 9.30 -4.29
CA GLY A 203 6.56 9.75 -3.74
C GLY A 203 6.68 9.41 -2.25
N TYR A 204 7.22 10.33 -1.46
CA TYR A 204 7.44 10.13 -0.04
C TYR A 204 6.33 10.78 0.80
N TYR A 205 5.77 10.02 1.73
CA TYR A 205 4.92 10.60 2.76
C TYR A 205 5.79 11.43 3.71
N GLN A 206 5.29 12.61 4.08
CA GLN A 206 5.94 13.50 5.02
C GLN A 206 5.03 13.65 6.24
N PRO A 207 5.42 13.08 7.41
CA PRO A 207 4.73 13.33 8.67
C PRO A 207 4.66 14.82 8.99
N SER A 208 3.60 15.25 9.65
CA SER A 208 3.47 16.64 10.10
C SER A 208 4.45 17.01 11.21
N LYS A 209 4.90 16.04 12.02
CA LYS A 209 5.92 16.26 13.06
C LYS A 209 7.19 15.45 12.78
N SER A 210 7.14 14.15 13.00
CA SER A 210 8.23 13.22 12.74
C SER A 210 7.70 11.79 12.63
N TRP A 211 8.51 10.87 12.10
CA TRP A 211 8.15 9.45 12.09
C TRP A 211 8.08 8.84 13.49
N LEU A 212 8.93 9.30 14.42
CA LEU A 212 8.83 8.90 15.83
C LEU A 212 7.49 9.35 16.43
N HIS A 213 7.01 10.55 16.10
CA HIS A 213 5.71 11.02 16.56
C HIS A 213 4.57 10.18 15.98
N GLU A 214 4.61 9.84 14.68
CA GLU A 214 3.63 8.93 14.08
C GLU A 214 3.63 7.55 14.78
N GLY A 215 4.82 7.03 15.12
CA GLY A 215 4.95 5.78 15.88
C GLY A 215 4.34 5.86 17.28
N VAL A 216 4.55 6.98 17.97
CA VAL A 216 3.90 7.27 19.27
C VAL A 216 2.38 7.30 19.14
N ASP A 217 1.84 8.07 18.19
CA ASP A 217 0.39 8.21 17.98
C ASP A 217 -0.29 6.87 17.65
N VAL A 218 0.42 6.01 16.91
CA VAL A 218 -0.05 4.68 16.55
C VAL A 218 -0.09 3.76 17.76
N VAL A 219 0.97 3.74 18.57
CA VAL A 219 1.05 2.92 19.79
C VAL A 219 0.05 3.42 20.84
N GLU A 220 -0.11 4.73 21.01
CA GLU A 220 -1.12 5.31 21.88
C GLU A 220 -2.54 4.89 21.46
N GLY A 221 -2.86 5.04 20.17
CA GLY A 221 -4.15 4.60 19.64
C GLY A 221 -4.39 3.10 19.81
N PHE A 222 -3.34 2.28 19.67
CA PHE A 222 -3.42 0.84 19.91
C PHE A 222 -3.79 0.51 21.38
N PHE A 223 -3.16 1.19 22.34
CA PHE A 223 -3.50 1.02 23.76
C PHE A 223 -4.84 1.66 24.15
N ALA A 224 -5.31 2.69 23.45
CA ALA A 224 -6.64 3.26 23.67
C ALA A 224 -7.75 2.23 23.38
N VAL A 225 -7.55 1.40 22.35
CA VAL A 225 -8.48 0.33 21.95
C VAL A 225 -8.32 -0.91 22.86
N TYR A 226 -7.09 -1.45 22.96
CA TYR A 226 -6.88 -2.77 23.58
C TYR A 226 -6.31 -2.73 25.00
N GLY A 227 -5.91 -1.57 25.51
CA GLY A 227 -5.30 -1.44 26.82
C GLY A 227 -6.21 -1.92 27.96
N THR A 228 -5.62 -2.63 28.91
CA THR A 228 -6.30 -3.10 30.13
C THR A 228 -6.26 -2.05 31.23
N ARG A 229 -6.88 -2.37 32.37
CA ARG A 229 -6.70 -1.59 33.62
C ARG A 229 -5.24 -1.55 34.07
N LYS A 230 -4.47 -2.63 33.88
CA LYS A 230 -3.04 -2.67 34.23
C LYS A 230 -2.26 -1.64 33.43
N TYR A 231 -2.50 -1.55 32.12
CA TYR A 231 -1.91 -0.49 31.29
C TYR A 231 -2.24 0.91 31.83
N LYS A 232 -3.51 1.19 32.18
CA LYS A 232 -3.92 2.50 32.70
C LYS A 232 -3.18 2.84 34.00
N ILE A 233 -3.15 1.91 34.96
CA ILE A 233 -2.42 2.09 36.22
C ILE A 233 -0.93 2.33 35.94
N PHE A 234 -0.33 1.54 35.05
CA PHE A 234 1.09 1.67 34.70
C PHE A 234 1.38 3.05 34.10
N ARG A 235 0.58 3.47 33.11
CA ARG A 235 0.70 4.79 32.48
C ARG A 235 0.62 5.91 33.51
N ASP A 236 -0.36 5.86 34.40
CA ASP A 236 -0.59 6.89 35.42
C ASP A 236 0.52 6.86 36.49
N THR A 237 0.99 5.68 36.90
CA THR A 237 2.06 5.50 37.92
C THR A 237 3.40 6.06 37.46
N TYR A 238 3.77 5.82 36.20
CA TYR A 238 5.05 6.26 35.65
C TYR A 238 4.99 7.64 35.00
N SER A 239 3.88 8.38 35.18
CA SER A 239 3.62 9.66 34.50
C SER A 239 3.97 9.58 33.02
N TRP A 240 3.56 8.48 32.38
CA TRP A 240 3.91 8.21 30.99
C TRP A 240 3.24 9.26 30.11
N ASP A 241 4.07 10.16 29.60
CA ASP A 241 3.65 11.23 28.72
C ASP A 241 4.15 10.95 27.30
N TRP A 242 3.21 10.63 26.43
CA TRP A 242 3.45 10.43 25.00
C TRP A 242 4.11 11.65 24.36
N ASN A 243 3.84 12.87 24.86
CA ASN A 243 4.43 14.10 24.34
C ASN A 243 5.93 14.21 24.63
N ASN A 244 6.39 13.71 25.79
CA ASN A 244 7.80 13.76 26.16
C ASN A 244 8.70 12.83 25.32
N LEU A 245 8.13 11.75 24.76
CA LEU A 245 8.86 10.83 23.89
C LEU A 245 9.10 11.41 22.49
N ALA A 246 8.22 12.31 22.04
CA ALA A 246 8.26 12.93 20.72
C ALA A 246 8.90 14.34 20.73
N ALA A 247 9.35 14.84 21.89
CA ALA A 247 9.82 16.22 22.08
C ALA A 247 11.14 16.57 21.35
N VAL A 248 11.70 15.67 20.54
CA VAL A 248 12.92 15.91 19.77
C VAL A 248 12.57 16.11 18.28
N SER A 249 12.91 17.30 17.79
CA SER A 249 13.05 17.71 16.38
C SER A 249 11.83 18.26 15.61
N ALA A 250 11.88 19.59 15.46
CA ALA A 250 11.52 20.46 14.33
C ALA A 250 10.10 20.41 13.73
N SER A 251 9.54 21.62 13.60
CA SER A 251 8.32 21.94 12.88
C SER A 251 8.46 21.62 11.39
N PHE A 252 7.97 20.45 10.99
CA PHE A 252 7.58 20.22 9.60
C PHE A 252 6.13 20.68 9.45
N ARG A 253 5.80 21.26 8.29
CA ARG A 253 4.42 21.67 7.99
C ARG A 253 3.62 20.41 7.65
N ASP A 254 2.29 20.52 7.71
CA ASP A 254 1.39 19.52 7.14
C ASP A 254 1.93 18.98 5.80
N PRO A 255 1.71 17.67 5.50
CA PRO A 255 2.07 17.12 4.20
C PRO A 255 1.63 18.10 3.09
N PRO A 256 2.42 18.28 2.02
CA PRO A 256 2.45 19.47 1.16
C PRO A 256 1.14 19.81 0.44
N VAL A 257 0.08 19.03 0.64
CA VAL A 257 -1.26 19.45 0.29
C VAL A 257 -1.79 20.41 1.37
N ARG A 258 -1.26 21.64 1.40
CA ARG A 258 -2.17 22.76 1.69
C ARG A 258 -3.27 22.66 0.65
N ILE A 259 -4.42 22.11 1.02
CA ILE A 259 -5.67 22.26 0.29
C ILE A 259 -6.10 23.73 0.46
N ALA A 260 -5.28 24.65 -0.05
CA ALA A 260 -5.60 26.06 -0.11
C ALA A 260 -6.53 26.23 -1.31
N GLY A 261 -7.82 26.33 -1.03
CA GLY A 261 -8.89 26.40 -2.03
C GLY A 261 -9.88 25.27 -1.79
N GLY A 262 -11.11 25.63 -1.46
CA GLY A 262 -12.19 24.70 -1.09
C GLY A 262 -12.23 23.46 -1.96
N ILE A 263 -12.42 22.32 -1.31
CA ILE A 263 -12.59 21.00 -1.91
C ILE A 263 -13.91 20.98 -2.69
N GLN A 264 -13.97 21.63 -3.84
CA GLN A 264 -15.22 21.77 -4.60
C GLN A 264 -15.22 21.04 -5.94
N ARG A 265 -14.10 20.53 -6.47
CA ARG A 265 -14.10 19.71 -7.69
C ARG A 265 -13.19 18.49 -7.60
N TRP A 266 -13.81 17.36 -7.29
CA TRP A 266 -13.29 15.99 -7.46
C TRP A 266 -13.27 15.57 -8.95
N ASP A 267 -13.90 16.38 -9.81
CA ASP A 267 -14.08 16.22 -11.25
C ASP A 267 -12.77 16.25 -12.06
N SER A 268 -11.62 16.28 -11.39
CA SER A 268 -10.31 16.27 -12.05
C SER A 268 -9.95 14.91 -12.65
N LEU A 269 -10.59 13.83 -12.19
CA LEU A 269 -10.43 12.51 -12.79
C LEU A 269 -11.31 12.38 -14.05
N PRO A 270 -10.78 11.87 -15.17
CA PRO A 270 -11.52 11.80 -16.42
C PRO A 270 -12.79 10.95 -16.27
N HIS A 271 -13.92 11.48 -16.73
CA HIS A 271 -15.23 10.78 -16.73
C HIS A 271 -15.80 10.42 -15.36
N ILE A 272 -15.19 10.83 -14.24
CA ILE A 272 -15.59 10.39 -12.89
C ILE A 272 -17.08 10.61 -12.60
N GLY A 273 -17.61 11.80 -12.90
CA GLY A 273 -19.04 12.10 -12.68
C GLY A 273 -19.99 11.26 -13.54
N GLN A 274 -19.61 10.97 -14.79
CA GLN A 274 -20.40 10.09 -15.67
C GLN A 274 -20.42 8.66 -15.15
N LEU A 275 -19.30 8.18 -14.62
CA LEU A 275 -19.15 6.84 -14.06
C LEU A 275 -19.94 6.69 -12.75
N GLU A 276 -19.88 7.68 -11.85
CA GLU A 276 -20.70 7.71 -10.64
C GLU A 276 -22.20 7.74 -10.97
N GLN A 277 -22.60 8.57 -11.93
CA GLN A 277 -23.99 8.61 -12.41
C GLN A 277 -24.43 7.27 -13.02
N ALA A 278 -23.57 6.60 -13.80
CA ALA A 278 -23.87 5.29 -14.38
C ALA A 278 -24.06 4.19 -13.32
N LEU A 279 -23.39 4.28 -12.17
CA LEU A 279 -23.60 3.38 -11.04
C LEU A 279 -24.90 3.71 -10.28
N ALA A 280 -25.28 4.99 -10.18
CA ALA A 280 -26.50 5.41 -9.50
C ALA A 280 -27.79 5.12 -10.29
N GLN A 281 -27.74 5.18 -11.63
CA GLN A 281 -28.94 5.09 -12.48
C GLN A 281 -29.25 3.69 -13.01
N LYS A 282 -28.28 2.78 -12.99
CA LYS A 282 -28.41 1.43 -13.56
C LYS A 282 -28.37 0.39 -12.44
N ALA A 283 -28.77 -0.84 -12.75
CA ALA A 283 -28.51 -1.97 -11.86
C ALA A 283 -27.01 -2.01 -11.51
N VAL A 284 -26.73 -2.08 -10.20
CA VAL A 284 -25.36 -2.14 -9.68
C VAL A 284 -24.70 -3.40 -10.24
N PRO A 285 -23.56 -3.28 -10.94
CA PRO A 285 -22.82 -4.44 -11.43
C PRO A 285 -22.47 -5.40 -10.29
N GLN A 286 -22.43 -6.69 -10.59
CA GLN A 286 -22.08 -7.74 -9.63
C GLN A 286 -20.72 -7.47 -8.96
N ASP A 287 -19.75 -7.01 -9.74
CA ASP A 287 -18.40 -6.70 -9.27
C ASP A 287 -17.78 -5.54 -10.06
N PHE A 288 -16.60 -5.11 -9.60
CA PHE A 288 -15.82 -4.03 -10.21
C PHE A 288 -15.46 -4.30 -11.67
N ILE A 289 -15.18 -5.55 -12.04
CA ILE A 289 -14.73 -5.91 -13.38
C ILE A 289 -15.90 -5.87 -14.36
N VAL A 290 -17.06 -6.37 -13.96
CA VAL A 290 -18.30 -6.24 -14.73
C VAL A 290 -18.64 -4.77 -14.96
N PHE A 291 -18.47 -3.93 -13.94
CA PHE A 291 -18.64 -2.48 -14.07
C PHE A 291 -17.68 -1.90 -15.12
N VAL A 292 -16.37 -2.14 -14.98
CA VAL A 292 -15.34 -1.64 -15.89
C VAL A 292 -15.63 -2.05 -17.33
N PHE A 293 -15.87 -3.34 -17.59
CA PHE A 293 -16.09 -3.81 -18.96
C PHE A 293 -17.40 -3.31 -19.59
N ARG A 294 -18.44 -3.09 -18.78
CA ARG A 294 -19.67 -2.45 -19.25
C ARG A 294 -19.39 -1.04 -19.77
N GLU A 295 -18.65 -0.24 -19.01
CA GLU A 295 -18.34 1.13 -19.38
C GLU A 295 -17.28 1.22 -20.49
N LEU A 296 -16.27 0.34 -20.49
CA LEU A 296 -15.31 0.22 -21.60
C LEU A 296 -16.00 -0.13 -22.92
N LYS A 297 -17.01 -1.02 -22.89
CA LYS A 297 -17.83 -1.35 -24.07
C LYS A 297 -18.60 -0.11 -24.57
N ALA A 298 -19.17 0.68 -23.66
CA ALA A 298 -19.85 1.92 -24.01
C ALA A 298 -18.88 2.93 -24.66
N MET A 299 -17.69 3.13 -24.07
CA MET A 299 -16.63 4.00 -24.61
C MET A 299 -16.07 3.52 -25.96
N SER A 300 -16.06 2.20 -26.17
CA SER A 300 -15.57 1.57 -27.41
C SER A 300 -16.57 1.69 -28.57
N SER A 301 -17.83 2.01 -28.28
CA SER A 301 -18.87 2.12 -29.31
C SER A 301 -18.57 3.29 -30.26
N ARG A 302 -18.71 3.01 -31.57
CA ARG A 302 -18.57 4.05 -32.60
C ARG A 302 -19.84 4.89 -32.57
N THR A 303 -19.72 6.18 -32.24
CA THR A 303 -20.78 7.14 -32.56
C THR A 303 -20.82 7.33 -34.08
N ASN A 304 -21.96 7.79 -34.62
CA ASN A 304 -22.12 8.01 -36.07
C ASN A 304 -21.09 9.01 -36.64
N ASN A 305 -20.49 9.86 -35.79
CA ASN A 305 -19.46 10.81 -36.21
C ASN A 305 -18.03 10.25 -36.04
N ARG A 306 -17.50 9.61 -37.09
CA ARG A 306 -16.12 9.07 -37.13
C ARG A 306 -15.02 10.12 -36.96
N LEU A 307 -15.35 11.40 -37.13
CA LEU A 307 -14.40 12.51 -37.02
C LEU A 307 -14.35 13.12 -35.63
N ASP A 308 -15.23 12.73 -34.70
CA ASP A 308 -15.21 13.21 -33.31
C ASP A 308 -13.87 12.82 -32.63
N PRO A 309 -12.98 13.78 -32.34
CA PRO A 309 -11.69 13.52 -31.72
C PRO A 309 -11.83 12.94 -30.31
N THR A 310 -12.89 13.30 -29.59
CA THR A 310 -13.16 12.83 -28.21
C THR A 310 -13.56 11.36 -28.22
N ASN A 311 -14.48 10.95 -29.11
CA ASN A 311 -14.83 9.53 -29.29
C ASN A 311 -13.59 8.70 -29.67
N ARG A 312 -12.73 9.22 -30.55
CA ARG A 312 -11.49 8.53 -30.95
C ARG A 312 -10.53 8.35 -29.77
N ARG A 313 -10.29 9.40 -28.98
CA ARG A 313 -9.41 9.34 -27.80
C ARG A 313 -9.92 8.31 -26.80
N ASN A 314 -11.21 8.34 -26.47
CA ASN A 314 -11.84 7.38 -25.55
C ASN A 314 -11.74 5.94 -26.03
N ARG A 315 -11.92 5.68 -27.34
CA ARG A 315 -11.75 4.33 -27.92
C ARG A 315 -10.32 3.81 -27.78
N ILE A 316 -9.31 4.67 -27.95
CA ILE A 316 -7.91 4.28 -27.79
C ILE A 316 -7.61 3.98 -26.32
N LEU A 317 -8.07 4.81 -25.38
CA LEU A 317 -7.91 4.56 -23.94
C LEU A 317 -8.61 3.27 -23.51
N ALA A 318 -9.85 3.05 -23.97
CA ALA A 318 -10.57 1.81 -23.68
C ALA A 318 -9.85 0.58 -24.22
N ALA A 319 -9.28 0.68 -25.44
CA ALA A 319 -8.47 -0.38 -26.02
C ALA A 319 -7.18 -0.63 -25.23
N ALA A 320 -6.51 0.41 -24.74
CA ALA A 320 -5.30 0.29 -23.92
C ALA A 320 -5.58 -0.45 -22.60
N ILE A 321 -6.67 -0.10 -21.92
CA ILE A 321 -7.09 -0.79 -20.68
C ILE A 321 -7.46 -2.24 -20.96
N HIS A 322 -8.20 -2.53 -22.04
CA HIS A 322 -8.53 -3.90 -22.45
C HIS A 322 -7.28 -4.74 -22.74
N GLU A 323 -6.36 -4.20 -23.53
CA GLU A 323 -5.12 -4.90 -23.91
C GLU A 323 -4.26 -5.17 -22.67
N ASN A 324 -4.16 -4.20 -21.75
CA ASN A 324 -3.48 -4.37 -20.48
C ASN A 324 -4.15 -5.44 -19.61
N PHE A 325 -5.48 -5.47 -19.53
CA PHE A 325 -6.17 -6.50 -18.77
C PHE A 325 -5.92 -7.92 -19.29
N GLU A 326 -5.90 -8.07 -20.63
CA GLU A 326 -5.71 -9.38 -21.29
C GLU A 326 -4.26 -9.86 -21.25
N ARG A 327 -3.28 -8.96 -21.42
CA ARG A 327 -1.87 -9.33 -21.59
C ARG A 327 -0.96 -8.96 -20.42
N GLY A 328 -1.41 -8.08 -19.53
CA GLY A 328 -0.57 -7.39 -18.55
C GLY A 328 0.24 -6.26 -19.17
N PHE A 329 0.79 -5.39 -18.32
CA PHE A 329 1.52 -4.20 -18.76
C PHE A 329 2.83 -4.55 -19.48
N GLU A 330 3.53 -5.59 -19.06
CA GLU A 330 4.82 -5.99 -19.65
C GLU A 330 4.68 -6.44 -21.11
N ASN A 331 3.52 -6.99 -21.47
CA ASN A 331 3.21 -7.49 -22.81
C ASN A 331 2.30 -6.54 -23.61
N LEU A 332 2.13 -5.31 -23.13
CA LEU A 332 1.31 -4.29 -23.79
C LEU A 332 2.01 -3.83 -25.08
N SER A 333 1.27 -3.79 -26.20
CA SER A 333 1.84 -3.37 -27.49
C SER A 333 1.01 -2.27 -28.16
N ILE A 334 1.67 -1.23 -28.66
CA ILE A 334 1.02 -0.12 -29.39
C ILE A 334 0.27 -0.65 -30.63
N ALA A 335 0.82 -1.64 -31.32
CA ALA A 335 0.15 -2.29 -32.44
C ALA A 335 -1.14 -3.03 -32.02
N GLY A 336 -1.13 -3.73 -30.88
CA GLY A 336 -2.30 -4.39 -30.32
C GLY A 336 -3.39 -3.38 -29.93
N ILE A 337 -3.00 -2.31 -29.23
CA ILE A 337 -3.90 -1.21 -28.85
C ILE A 337 -4.52 -0.56 -30.09
N ALA A 338 -3.71 -0.19 -31.08
CA ALA A 338 -4.19 0.45 -32.31
C ALA A 338 -5.18 -0.44 -33.08
N ARG A 339 -4.86 -1.74 -33.21
CA ARG A 339 -5.73 -2.74 -33.85
C ARG A 339 -7.07 -2.83 -33.13
N ARG A 340 -7.07 -2.96 -31.79
CA ARG A 340 -8.29 -3.05 -30.98
C ARG A 340 -9.11 -1.77 -31.04
N ALA A 341 -8.46 -0.61 -31.00
CA ALA A 341 -9.11 0.68 -31.15
C ALA A 341 -9.63 0.91 -32.58
N GLY A 342 -9.19 0.14 -33.57
CA GLY A 342 -9.53 0.31 -34.98
C GLY A 342 -8.94 1.59 -35.58
N VAL A 343 -7.68 1.90 -35.25
CA VAL A 343 -6.90 3.04 -35.75
C VAL A 343 -5.50 2.58 -36.17
N SER A 344 -4.75 3.41 -36.90
CA SER A 344 -3.33 3.16 -37.17
C SER A 344 -2.46 3.57 -35.97
N THR A 345 -1.25 3.00 -35.86
CA THR A 345 -0.25 3.43 -34.87
C THR A 345 0.13 4.91 -35.04
N ALA A 346 0.25 5.39 -36.29
CA ALA A 346 0.46 6.80 -36.58
C ALA A 346 -0.67 7.70 -36.03
N THR A 347 -1.93 7.23 -36.07
CA THR A 347 -3.05 7.95 -35.48
C THR A 347 -2.95 8.00 -33.96
N LEU A 348 -2.50 6.92 -33.33
CA LEU A 348 -2.29 6.85 -31.88
C LEU A 348 -1.22 7.86 -31.45
N TYR A 349 -0.05 7.88 -32.10
CA TYR A 349 1.00 8.85 -31.80
C TYR A 349 0.58 10.30 -32.07
N ARG A 350 -0.27 10.55 -33.08
CA ARG A 350 -0.84 11.88 -33.28
C ARG A 350 -1.74 12.34 -32.12
N VAL A 351 -2.39 11.42 -31.41
CA VAL A 351 -3.33 11.74 -30.32
C VAL A 351 -2.61 11.89 -28.97
N PHE A 352 -1.57 11.10 -28.72
CA PHE A 352 -0.89 11.01 -27.41
C PHE A 352 0.58 11.47 -27.43
N GLY A 353 1.20 11.64 -28.60
CA GLY A 353 2.62 12.01 -28.71
C GLY A 353 3.56 10.81 -28.57
N ASP A 354 3.47 10.11 -27.44
CA ASP A 354 4.29 8.95 -27.11
C ASP A 354 3.52 7.87 -26.31
N ASP A 355 4.18 6.73 -26.10
CA ASP A 355 3.64 5.59 -25.35
C ASP A 355 3.35 5.96 -23.89
N ARG A 356 4.22 6.77 -23.27
CA ARG A 356 4.14 7.12 -21.85
C ARG A 356 2.87 7.92 -21.56
N SER A 357 2.60 8.92 -22.39
CA SER A 357 1.42 9.78 -22.32
C SER A 357 0.13 8.97 -22.47
N LEU A 358 0.11 7.99 -23.39
CA LEU A 358 -1.01 7.04 -23.50
C LEU A 358 -1.21 6.22 -22.21
N TYR A 359 -0.13 5.68 -21.64
CA TYR A 359 -0.22 4.86 -20.43
C TYR A 359 -0.62 5.66 -19.19
N ASP A 360 -0.13 6.90 -19.04
CA ASP A 360 -0.53 7.80 -17.97
C ASP A 360 -2.03 8.12 -18.05
N GLU A 361 -2.56 8.39 -19.24
CA GLU A 361 -4.01 8.62 -19.43
C GLU A 361 -4.86 7.37 -19.26
N ALA A 362 -4.38 6.21 -19.72
CA ALA A 362 -5.06 4.93 -19.49
C ALA A 362 -5.10 4.61 -17.99
N HIS A 363 -4.03 4.90 -17.25
CA HIS A 363 -4.00 4.79 -15.79
C HIS A 363 -4.98 5.75 -15.12
N MET A 364 -5.07 7.02 -15.56
CA MET A 364 -6.05 7.98 -15.03
C MET A 364 -7.50 7.50 -15.24
N LEU A 365 -7.80 6.93 -16.40
CA LEU A 365 -9.12 6.35 -16.66
C LEU A 365 -9.39 5.12 -15.79
N GLY A 366 -8.39 4.24 -15.63
CA GLY A 366 -8.45 3.10 -14.69
C GLY A 366 -8.76 3.54 -13.24
N LEU A 367 -8.07 4.58 -12.76
CA LEU A 367 -8.34 5.19 -11.45
C LEU A 367 -9.75 5.76 -11.37
N SER A 368 -10.27 6.35 -12.44
CA SER A 368 -11.63 6.90 -12.46
C SER A 368 -12.69 5.81 -12.28
N PHE A 369 -12.49 4.64 -12.90
CA PHE A 369 -13.35 3.48 -12.62
C PHE A 369 -13.27 3.04 -11.17
N PHE A 370 -12.05 2.87 -10.63
CA PHE A 370 -11.86 2.45 -9.24
C PHE A 370 -12.51 3.43 -8.26
N CYS A 371 -12.24 4.73 -8.44
CA CYS A 371 -12.79 5.80 -7.65
C CYS A 371 -14.33 5.79 -7.68
N ALA A 372 -14.95 5.79 -8.86
CA ALA A 372 -16.42 5.73 -8.98
C ALA A 372 -16.99 4.48 -8.30
N TRP A 373 -16.35 3.33 -8.47
CA TRP A 373 -16.78 2.07 -7.87
C TRP A 373 -16.80 2.13 -6.34
N VAL A 374 -15.74 2.63 -5.72
CA VAL A 374 -15.66 2.73 -4.26
C VAL A 374 -16.50 3.90 -3.72
N ALA A 375 -16.79 4.92 -4.54
CA ALA A 375 -17.53 6.12 -4.14
C ALA A 375 -18.95 5.87 -3.63
N GLN A 376 -19.54 4.72 -3.98
CA GLN A 376 -20.90 4.33 -3.65
C GLN A 376 -21.22 4.53 -2.16
N ASP A 377 -22.41 5.05 -1.88
CA ASP A 377 -22.89 5.25 -0.52
C ASP A 377 -23.43 3.93 0.06
N SER A 378 -23.52 3.86 1.38
CA SER A 378 -24.11 2.73 2.08
C SER A 378 -25.47 3.12 2.69
N PRO A 379 -26.53 2.32 2.48
CA PRO A 379 -27.84 2.58 3.06
C PRO A 379 -27.93 2.22 4.54
N GLN A 380 -26.87 1.65 5.13
CA GLN A 380 -26.88 1.16 6.51
C GLN A 380 -27.15 2.28 7.51
N VAL A 381 -28.12 2.06 8.41
CA VAL A 381 -28.40 2.98 9.50
C VAL A 381 -27.30 2.89 10.56
N ASN A 382 -26.87 1.68 10.89
CA ASN A 382 -25.78 1.43 11.83
C ASN A 382 -24.46 2.02 11.28
N PRO A 383 -23.84 3.01 11.96
CA PRO A 383 -22.63 3.67 11.50
C PRO A 383 -21.41 2.73 11.41
N ILE A 384 -21.35 1.65 12.21
CA ILE A 384 -20.28 0.64 12.13
C ILE A 384 -20.45 -0.17 10.84
N ALA A 385 -21.67 -0.68 10.60
CA ALA A 385 -22.01 -1.40 9.36
C ALA A 385 -21.73 -0.54 8.12
N ARG A 386 -22.13 0.74 8.17
CA ARG A 386 -21.89 1.71 7.08
C ARG A 386 -20.39 1.91 6.81
N MET A 387 -19.58 2.00 7.87
CA MET A 387 -18.13 2.11 7.74
C MET A 387 -17.53 0.82 7.17
N ALA A 388 -17.99 -0.35 7.62
CA ALA A 388 -17.57 -1.64 7.11
C ALA A 388 -17.87 -1.78 5.60
N ASP A 389 -19.04 -1.31 5.13
CA ASP A 389 -19.38 -1.25 3.70
C ASP A 389 -18.40 -0.39 2.89
N TYR A 390 -17.92 0.72 3.45
CA TYR A 390 -16.93 1.57 2.77
C TYR A 390 -15.55 0.92 2.71
N LEU A 391 -15.19 0.10 3.69
CA LEU A 391 -13.90 -0.59 3.77
C LEU A 391 -13.89 -1.86 2.91
N ILE A 392 -14.97 -2.62 2.90
CA ILE A 392 -15.02 -3.92 2.20
C ILE A 392 -14.99 -3.76 0.68
N ARG A 393 -15.57 -2.69 0.13
CA ARG A 393 -15.59 -2.44 -1.33
C ARG A 393 -14.18 -2.32 -1.94
N PRO A 394 -13.30 -1.40 -1.48
CA PRO A 394 -11.93 -1.35 -1.98
C PRO A 394 -11.17 -2.65 -1.67
N LEU A 395 -11.39 -3.26 -0.50
CA LEU A 395 -10.76 -4.52 -0.10
C LEU A 395 -11.04 -5.65 -1.12
N LEU A 396 -12.31 -5.94 -1.39
CA LEU A 396 -12.70 -6.99 -2.34
C LEU A 396 -12.21 -6.67 -3.76
N THR A 397 -12.20 -5.38 -4.11
CA THR A 397 -11.67 -4.93 -5.40
C THR A 397 -10.18 -5.26 -5.52
N TYR A 398 -9.37 -5.02 -4.48
CA TYR A 398 -7.94 -5.33 -4.49
C TYR A 398 -7.62 -6.82 -4.40
N MET A 399 -8.50 -7.60 -3.78
CA MET A 399 -8.34 -9.05 -3.67
C MET A 399 -8.64 -9.80 -4.96
N ASP A 400 -9.47 -9.25 -5.84
CA ASP A 400 -9.78 -9.84 -7.12
C ASP A 400 -8.55 -9.82 -8.06
N PRO A 401 -8.00 -10.98 -8.45
CA PRO A 401 -6.86 -11.05 -9.36
C PRO A 401 -7.11 -10.34 -10.71
N ARG A 402 -8.36 -10.26 -11.16
CA ARG A 402 -8.75 -9.55 -12.39
C ARG A 402 -8.52 -8.04 -12.23
N SER A 403 -8.82 -7.48 -11.06
CA SER A 403 -8.58 -6.05 -10.75
C SER A 403 -7.09 -5.72 -10.70
N LEU A 404 -6.27 -6.63 -10.19
CA LEU A 404 -4.82 -6.46 -10.18
C LEU A 404 -4.23 -6.44 -11.59
N ARG A 405 -4.77 -7.26 -12.51
CA ARG A 405 -4.42 -7.19 -13.94
C ARG A 405 -4.84 -5.85 -14.56
N LEU A 406 -6.03 -5.35 -14.24
CA LEU A 406 -6.47 -4.03 -14.69
C LEU A 406 -5.52 -2.92 -14.21
N GLY A 407 -5.07 -3.01 -12.94
CA GLY A 407 -4.17 -2.05 -12.30
C GLY A 407 -2.69 -2.21 -12.64
N SER A 408 -2.27 -3.18 -13.46
CA SER A 408 -0.85 -3.43 -13.74
C SER A 408 -0.12 -2.24 -14.39
N ILE A 409 -0.86 -1.36 -15.08
CA ILE A 409 -0.30 -0.12 -15.65
C ILE A 409 0.37 0.72 -14.55
N GLN A 410 -0.26 0.85 -13.37
CA GLN A 410 0.27 1.64 -12.27
C GLN A 410 1.68 1.18 -11.89
N PHE A 411 1.86 -0.11 -11.64
CA PHE A 411 3.14 -0.68 -11.24
C PHE A 411 4.17 -0.50 -12.34
N GLY A 412 3.80 -0.81 -13.59
CA GLY A 412 4.65 -0.57 -14.75
C GLY A 412 5.16 0.86 -14.89
N LEU A 413 4.31 1.84 -14.61
CA LEU A 413 4.71 3.25 -14.57
C LEU A 413 5.66 3.54 -13.41
N ILE A 414 5.40 2.99 -12.21
CA ILE A 414 6.25 3.18 -11.02
C ILE A 414 7.67 2.65 -11.25
N ALA A 415 7.84 1.46 -11.81
CA ALA A 415 9.20 0.93 -12.04
C ALA A 415 9.99 1.66 -13.12
N ARG A 416 9.32 2.42 -13.99
CA ARG A 416 9.96 3.27 -14.99
C ARG A 416 10.20 4.69 -14.48
N THR A 417 9.66 5.02 -13.32
CA THR A 417 9.78 6.34 -12.68
C THR A 417 11.01 6.34 -11.80
N GLU A 418 11.77 7.43 -11.74
CA GLU A 418 12.92 7.49 -10.84
C GLU A 418 12.45 7.45 -9.39
N GLU A 419 13.31 6.94 -8.51
CA GLU A 419 12.92 6.79 -7.11
C GLU A 419 12.56 8.15 -6.51
N GLY A 420 11.37 8.23 -5.92
CA GLY A 420 10.87 9.42 -5.26
C GLY A 420 10.08 10.34 -6.19
N GLU A 421 10.17 10.21 -7.52
CA GLU A 421 9.27 10.97 -8.39
C GLU A 421 7.82 10.50 -8.22
N VAL A 422 6.91 11.45 -8.42
CA VAL A 422 5.47 11.26 -8.20
C VAL A 422 4.81 11.00 -9.53
N LEU A 423 3.99 9.95 -9.63
CA LEU A 423 3.18 9.74 -10.83
C LEU A 423 2.27 10.95 -11.08
N PRO A 424 2.05 11.37 -12.33
CA PRO A 424 1.18 12.51 -12.65
C PRO A 424 -0.23 12.40 -12.04
N THR A 425 -0.71 11.17 -11.84
CA THR A 425 -2.03 10.84 -11.29
C THR A 425 -2.12 10.98 -9.77
N SER A 426 -0.99 10.93 -9.06
CA SER A 426 -0.96 10.82 -7.60
C SER A 426 -1.56 12.02 -6.88
N PRO A 427 -1.30 13.30 -7.26
CA PRO A 427 -1.97 14.43 -6.62
C PRO A 427 -3.50 14.38 -6.73
N LEU A 428 -4.03 13.89 -7.85
CA LEU A 428 -5.46 13.73 -8.06
C LEU A 428 -6.03 12.63 -7.15
N LEU A 429 -5.36 11.48 -7.09
CA LEU A 429 -5.76 10.37 -6.23
C LEU A 429 -5.71 10.74 -4.74
N ILE A 430 -4.70 11.48 -4.29
CA ILE A 430 -4.58 11.96 -2.91
C ILE A 430 -5.77 12.85 -2.55
N ARG A 431 -6.12 13.82 -3.43
CA ARG A 431 -7.28 14.69 -3.23
C ARG A 431 -8.58 13.90 -3.22
N TYR A 432 -8.73 12.93 -4.11
CA TYR A 432 -9.90 12.06 -4.16
C TYR A 432 -10.05 11.25 -2.87
N ILE A 433 -9.01 10.56 -2.42
CA ILE A 433 -9.03 9.76 -1.19
C ILE A 433 -9.40 10.63 0.01
N TYR A 434 -8.75 11.79 0.15
CA TYR A 434 -8.97 12.65 1.31
C TYR A 434 -10.44 12.99 1.47
N GLY A 435 -11.11 13.42 0.39
CA GLY A 435 -12.48 13.82 0.55
C GLY A 435 -13.56 12.82 0.11
N PHE A 436 -13.17 11.66 -0.42
CA PHE A 436 -13.95 10.44 -0.22
C PHE A 436 -14.22 10.25 1.29
N TRP A 437 -13.17 10.32 2.11
CA TRP A 437 -13.31 10.18 3.56
C TRP A 437 -13.93 11.40 4.22
N ASP A 438 -13.58 12.61 3.78
CA ASP A 438 -14.15 13.84 4.36
C ASP A 438 -15.68 13.86 4.26
N ARG A 439 -16.26 13.48 3.11
CA ARG A 439 -17.73 13.38 2.99
C ARG A 439 -18.35 12.42 4.01
N ARG A 440 -17.70 11.27 4.22
CA ARG A 440 -18.19 10.21 5.13
C ARG A 440 -18.07 10.64 6.58
N PHE A 441 -16.95 11.25 6.96
CA PHE A 441 -16.76 11.76 8.31
C PHE A 441 -17.60 13.01 8.58
N ALA A 442 -17.82 13.89 7.58
CA ALA A 442 -18.73 15.02 7.70
C ALA A 442 -20.17 14.57 7.99
N ARG A 443 -20.62 13.48 7.37
CA ARG A 443 -21.91 12.87 7.69
C ARG A 443 -21.97 12.35 9.12
N LEU A 444 -20.94 11.61 9.56
CA LEU A 444 -20.88 11.14 10.94
C LEU A 444 -20.81 12.29 11.97
N ARG A 445 -20.14 13.40 11.64
CA ARG A 445 -20.17 14.63 12.45
C ARG A 445 -21.56 15.27 12.50
N ALA A 446 -22.27 15.33 11.37
CA ALA A 446 -23.64 15.83 11.32
C ALA A 446 -24.61 14.96 12.15
N GLU A 447 -24.33 13.65 12.24
CA GLU A 447 -25.01 12.69 13.11
C GLU A 447 -24.51 12.73 14.58
N ASN A 448 -23.58 13.64 14.91
CA ASN A 448 -22.93 13.78 16.21
C ASN A 448 -22.20 12.51 16.69
N PHE A 449 -21.74 11.66 15.77
CA PHE A 449 -20.96 10.45 16.08
C PHE A 449 -19.45 10.69 16.09
N LEU A 450 -18.97 11.76 15.46
CA LEU A 450 -17.59 12.24 15.52
C LEU A 450 -17.55 13.70 15.96
N SER A 451 -16.51 14.11 16.67
CA SER A 451 -16.26 15.50 17.06
C SER A 451 -15.23 16.20 16.18
N GLU A 452 -14.23 15.48 15.70
CA GLU A 452 -13.06 16.05 15.02
C GLU A 452 -13.23 16.18 13.50
N PRO A 453 -12.65 17.22 12.88
CA PRO A 453 -12.58 17.33 11.43
C PRO A 453 -11.71 16.21 10.84
N THR A 454 -11.92 15.94 9.56
CA THR A 454 -11.20 14.87 8.85
C THR A 454 -9.69 15.13 8.84
N SER A 455 -8.91 14.11 9.20
CA SER A 455 -7.45 14.17 9.15
C SER A 455 -6.87 12.94 8.44
N TRP A 456 -5.64 13.06 7.92
CA TRP A 456 -4.93 11.89 7.38
C TRP A 456 -4.70 10.82 8.44
N LYS A 457 -4.51 11.21 9.70
CA LYS A 457 -4.42 10.27 10.81
C LYS A 457 -5.68 9.41 10.93
N MET A 458 -6.87 10.02 10.95
CA MET A 458 -8.15 9.29 10.99
C MET A 458 -8.30 8.35 9.78
N ILE A 459 -7.96 8.81 8.59
CA ILE A 459 -8.01 8.01 7.35
C ILE A 459 -7.09 6.80 7.45
N MET A 460 -5.86 6.99 7.94
CA MET A 460 -4.87 5.90 8.04
C MET A 460 -5.16 4.95 9.20
N ASP A 461 -5.77 5.43 10.28
CA ASP A 461 -6.18 4.58 11.40
C ASP A 461 -7.33 3.64 11.02
N VAL A 462 -8.21 4.04 10.10
CA VAL A 462 -9.29 3.18 9.60
C VAL A 462 -8.91 2.37 8.35
N PHE A 463 -8.17 2.95 7.40
CA PHE A 463 -7.87 2.29 6.13
C PHE A 463 -6.54 1.52 6.15
N GLY A 464 -5.59 1.94 6.98
CA GLY A 464 -4.26 1.32 7.06
C GLY A 464 -4.31 -0.17 7.41
N PRO A 465 -5.02 -0.60 8.45
CA PRO A 465 -5.14 -2.03 8.80
C PRO A 465 -5.69 -2.86 7.63
N VAL A 466 -6.77 -2.39 7.00
CA VAL A 466 -7.37 -3.04 5.82
C VAL A 466 -6.38 -3.10 4.65
N GLN A 467 -5.65 -2.02 4.39
CA GLN A 467 -4.69 -1.95 3.30
C GLN A 467 -3.56 -2.97 3.50
N SER A 468 -3.01 -3.09 4.71
CA SER A 468 -1.96 -4.05 5.05
C SER A 468 -2.41 -5.50 4.93
N MET A 469 -3.63 -5.81 5.41
CA MET A 469 -4.21 -7.16 5.34
C MET A 469 -4.52 -7.61 3.92
N SER A 470 -4.92 -6.68 3.06
CA SER A 470 -5.41 -6.99 1.72
C SER A 470 -4.38 -6.63 0.64
N TRP A 471 -4.35 -5.37 0.22
CA TRP A 471 -3.54 -4.91 -0.89
C TRP A 471 -2.04 -5.05 -0.63
N GLY A 472 -1.56 -4.72 0.57
CA GLY A 472 -0.16 -4.82 0.95
C GLY A 472 0.33 -6.26 0.87
N LEU A 473 -0.34 -7.17 1.57
CA LEU A 473 -0.04 -8.59 1.48
C LEU A 473 -0.15 -9.14 0.06
N LYS A 474 -1.27 -8.89 -0.65
CA LYS A 474 -1.49 -9.43 -1.99
C LYS A 474 -0.49 -8.90 -3.01
N SER A 475 -0.18 -7.61 -2.92
CA SER A 475 0.76 -6.97 -3.82
C SER A 475 2.19 -7.37 -3.54
N ASN A 476 2.56 -7.56 -2.28
CA ASN A 476 3.94 -7.88 -1.95
C ASN A 476 4.22 -9.38 -1.99
N SER A 477 3.25 -10.24 -1.68
CA SER A 477 3.48 -11.69 -1.59
C SER A 477 2.81 -12.52 -2.66
N GLY A 478 1.92 -11.94 -3.47
CA GLY A 478 1.07 -12.70 -4.40
C GLY A 478 -0.02 -13.53 -3.72
N GLN A 479 0.03 -13.67 -2.39
CA GLN A 479 -0.90 -14.45 -1.56
C GLN A 479 -2.05 -13.59 -1.03
N THR A 480 -3.17 -14.24 -0.78
CA THR A 480 -4.33 -13.62 -0.14
C THR A 480 -4.46 -14.24 1.24
N TRP A 481 -4.32 -13.45 2.30
CA TRP A 481 -4.70 -13.92 3.64
C TRP A 481 -6.21 -14.13 3.65
N LEU A 482 -6.67 -15.23 4.25
CA LEU A 482 -8.08 -15.50 4.41
C LEU A 482 -8.39 -15.41 5.89
N PRO A 483 -9.25 -14.47 6.33
CA PRO A 483 -9.68 -14.45 7.72
C PRO A 483 -10.32 -15.79 8.09
N SER A 484 -10.18 -16.19 9.35
CA SER A 484 -10.93 -17.32 9.91
C SER A 484 -12.45 -17.06 9.92
N THR A 485 -12.84 -15.80 9.82
CA THR A 485 -14.22 -15.31 9.67
C THR A 485 -14.44 -14.73 8.26
N SER A 486 -15.23 -13.67 8.10
CA SER A 486 -15.43 -12.99 6.82
C SER A 486 -14.62 -11.70 6.73
N TRP A 487 -14.35 -11.26 5.50
CA TRP A 487 -13.80 -9.92 5.26
C TRP A 487 -14.71 -8.79 5.73
N TYR A 488 -16.02 -9.01 5.77
CA TYR A 488 -16.95 -8.04 6.33
C TYR A 488 -16.76 -7.90 7.84
N GLU A 489 -16.59 -9.00 8.56
CA GLU A 489 -16.31 -8.98 9.99
C GLU A 489 -14.95 -8.33 10.30
N VAL A 490 -13.93 -8.57 9.48
CA VAL A 490 -12.66 -7.83 9.57
C VAL A 490 -12.88 -6.32 9.44
N CYS A 491 -13.59 -5.89 8.39
CA CYS A 491 -13.89 -4.47 8.17
C CYS A 491 -14.74 -3.87 9.31
N TRP A 492 -15.64 -4.68 9.87
CA TRP A 492 -16.46 -4.30 11.03
C TRP A 492 -15.60 -4.02 12.26
N ARG A 493 -14.68 -4.93 12.61
CA ARG A 493 -13.77 -4.74 13.75
C ARG A 493 -12.88 -3.52 13.57
N VAL A 494 -12.40 -3.26 12.35
CA VAL A 494 -11.65 -2.03 12.05
C VAL A 494 -12.51 -0.78 12.24
N ALA A 495 -13.78 -0.83 11.83
CA ALA A 495 -14.72 0.26 12.10
C ALA A 495 -15.00 0.44 13.61
N GLU A 496 -15.12 -0.63 14.37
CA GLU A 496 -15.24 -0.57 15.83
C GLU A 496 -14.03 0.09 16.49
N ASP A 497 -12.82 -0.30 16.10
CA ASP A 497 -11.59 0.34 16.60
C ASP A 497 -11.58 1.84 16.29
N PHE A 498 -12.00 2.22 15.08
CA PHE A 498 -12.10 3.62 14.68
C PHE A 498 -13.07 4.40 15.59
N PHE A 499 -14.25 3.85 15.87
CA PHE A 499 -15.20 4.50 16.77
C PHE A 499 -14.80 4.44 18.24
N GLN A 500 -13.96 3.50 18.67
CA GLN A 500 -13.36 3.54 20.01
C GLN A 500 -12.39 4.72 20.18
N LEU A 501 -11.69 5.10 19.10
CA LEU A 501 -10.78 6.25 19.13
C LEU A 501 -11.49 7.59 18.98
N TYR A 502 -12.42 7.67 18.02
CA TYR A 502 -12.96 8.95 17.54
C TYR A 502 -14.46 9.13 17.82
N GLY A 503 -15.13 8.10 18.33
CA GLY A 503 -16.55 8.13 18.64
C GLY A 503 -16.87 9.09 19.78
N THR A 504 -17.93 9.87 19.61
CA THR A 504 -18.43 10.75 20.68
C THR A 504 -19.12 9.94 21.79
N PRO A 505 -19.31 10.53 22.99
CA PRO A 505 -20.19 9.93 23.99
C PRO A 505 -21.61 9.64 23.46
N HIS A 506 -22.11 10.48 22.55
CA HIS A 506 -23.40 10.28 21.89
C HIS A 506 -23.43 9.01 21.03
N PHE A 507 -22.37 8.76 20.25
CA PHE A 507 -22.24 7.51 19.50
C PHE A 507 -22.29 6.29 20.43
N HIS A 508 -21.51 6.29 21.52
CA HIS A 508 -21.47 5.14 22.43
C HIS A 508 -22.81 4.92 23.15
N ALA A 509 -23.54 5.98 23.49
CA ALA A 509 -24.90 5.87 24.02
C ALA A 509 -25.86 5.24 22.98
N CYS A 510 -25.78 5.66 21.70
CA CYS A 510 -26.58 5.08 20.63
C CYS A 510 -26.22 3.62 20.35
N LEU A 511 -24.92 3.29 20.36
CA LEU A 511 -24.41 1.92 20.20
C LEU A 511 -25.05 0.96 21.21
N GLN A 512 -25.13 1.37 22.49
CA GLN A 512 -25.77 0.57 23.53
C GLN A 512 -27.30 0.54 23.39
N LYS A 513 -27.93 1.70 23.14
CA LYS A 513 -29.38 1.83 23.02
C LYS A 513 -29.95 0.98 21.88
N HIS A 514 -29.27 0.99 20.73
CA HIS A 514 -29.73 0.30 19.53
C HIS A 514 -29.16 -1.11 19.39
N GLY A 515 -28.22 -1.51 20.25
CA GLY A 515 -27.58 -2.83 20.18
C GLY A 515 -26.75 -3.03 18.92
N TRP A 516 -26.25 -1.94 18.32
CA TRP A 516 -25.51 -1.96 17.05
C TRP A 516 -24.27 -2.85 17.08
N ASN A 517 -23.66 -3.08 18.24
CA ASN A 517 -22.52 -3.99 18.42
C ASN A 517 -22.91 -5.48 18.35
N LYS A 518 -24.20 -5.80 18.44
CA LYS A 518 -24.72 -7.17 18.33
C LYS A 518 -25.28 -7.48 16.95
N GLU A 519 -25.36 -6.47 16.08
CA GLU A 519 -25.90 -6.58 14.72
C GLU A 519 -24.90 -7.09 13.70
N LEU A 520 -23.73 -7.62 14.13
CA LEU A 520 -22.81 -8.27 13.19
C LEU A 520 -23.64 -9.28 12.38
N PRO A 521 -23.81 -9.09 11.06
CA PRO A 521 -24.76 -9.89 10.31
C PRO A 521 -24.40 -11.36 10.46
N GLY A 522 -25.30 -12.14 11.06
CA GLY A 522 -25.20 -13.59 11.02
C GLY A 522 -25.13 -13.99 9.55
N PHE A 523 -24.09 -14.74 9.19
CA PHE A 523 -23.86 -15.27 7.86
C PHE A 523 -25.15 -15.88 7.28
N ASN A 524 -25.80 -15.16 6.36
CA ASN A 524 -26.55 -15.81 5.29
C ASN A 524 -25.59 -15.82 4.10
N SER A 525 -24.96 -16.99 3.94
CA SER A 525 -24.10 -17.42 2.83
C SER A 525 -24.64 -17.07 1.45
#